data_AF-A0A931IGT1-F1
#
_entry.id   AF-A0A931IGT1-F1
#
_cell.length_a   1.000
_cell.length_b   1.000
_cell.length_c   1.000
_cell.angle_alpha   90.00
_cell.angle_beta   90.00
_cell.angle_gamma   90.00
#
_symmetry.space_group_name_H-M   'P 1'
#
loop_
_entity.id
_entity.type
_entity.pdbx_description
1 polymer ?
#
loop_
_entity_poly.entity_id
_entity_poly.type
_entity_poly.pdbx_seq_one_letter_code
_entity_poly.pdbx_strand_id
1 'polypeptide(L)'
;MNLLPDAVTKQIPKVVGPLGLGRIEPFRRLISRIAINNFAYSTTLRPRALSLAGDYTSWLSLTDRSYSGRHLPPSTPEQQAALPAESDVVELYRRARLTQATDTSVMFMFFAQWFTDSFLRTSRTDPRKNESNHDIDLCQIYGRNIDATNLLRSKRAGRLKSQVIDGQEYPEFLFAARAAGRPPTFKPEFEKLFDQKFITDVILRNAPEEHVDTFFAVGLEHGNSTIGTTTMNIVFLREHNRIAGILAAENPRWDDERIFQTTRNIMIVLLLKIVVEEYIMHIGPFDFPIEAVPFIADEERWNRTNWCAIEFNLLYRWHSLVPDAIGAGSGALDARGFHNNNPLVLKLGIEEITAECSREPAGRIGLMNTPAFLIDSPDPRWPSVEQATVSLMRKARLRSFNEYREAYGLRKLTDFAELTSDVEVRERLEALYGDIDDLEWYVGIFAEDYPDYMMMGELMTRMVANDAFTQALTNPLLARNVFNEATFTETGMRIIKDTNALHQIVARNAAEPDTVHVSFSYARDPRRDVGEESRNGGPWATSS
;
A
#
# COMPACT_ATOMS: atom_id res chain seq x y z
N MET A 1 -23.70 -11.80 13.68
CA MET A 1 -24.43 -11.11 14.77
C MET A 1 -23.35 -10.70 15.75
N ASN A 2 -23.10 -9.40 15.95
CA ASN A 2 -22.03 -8.93 16.84
C ASN A 2 -22.31 -9.49 18.23
N LEU A 3 -21.43 -10.37 18.72
CA LEU A 3 -21.62 -11.05 20.01
C LEU A 3 -21.40 -10.09 21.19
N LEU A 4 -20.84 -8.90 20.96
CA LEU A 4 -20.53 -7.91 22.00
C LEU A 4 -20.84 -6.47 21.51
N PRO A 5 -21.30 -5.56 22.40
CA PRO A 5 -21.43 -4.13 22.09
C PRO A 5 -20.09 -3.50 21.70
N ASP A 6 -20.09 -2.54 20.77
CA ASP A 6 -18.88 -1.82 20.31
C ASP A 6 -18.02 -1.27 21.46
N ALA A 7 -18.65 -0.79 22.53
CA ALA A 7 -17.96 -0.29 23.73
C ALA A 7 -17.15 -1.37 24.45
N VAL A 8 -17.62 -2.63 24.43
CA VAL A 8 -16.92 -3.78 25.02
C VAL A 8 -15.82 -4.25 24.07
N THR A 9 -16.10 -4.33 22.77
CA THR A 9 -15.10 -4.71 21.75
C THR A 9 -13.91 -3.74 21.74
N LYS A 10 -14.14 -2.43 21.91
CA LYS A 10 -13.09 -1.40 22.05
C LYS A 10 -12.24 -1.54 23.33
N GLN A 11 -12.74 -2.23 24.37
CA GLN A 11 -12.05 -2.43 25.65
C GLN A 11 -11.25 -3.75 25.72
N ILE A 12 -11.62 -4.75 24.91
CA ILE A 12 -10.94 -6.07 24.87
C ILE A 12 -9.42 -5.95 24.65
N PRO A 13 -8.91 -5.17 23.68
CA PRO A 13 -7.47 -4.98 23.47
C PRO A 13 -6.74 -4.54 24.74
N LYS A 14 -7.33 -3.56 25.45
CA LYS A 14 -6.76 -2.91 26.64
C LYS A 14 -6.71 -3.82 27.87
N VAL A 15 -7.52 -4.86 27.91
CA VAL A 15 -7.54 -5.88 28.98
C VAL A 15 -6.67 -7.08 28.62
N VAL A 16 -6.72 -7.53 27.37
CA VAL A 16 -6.05 -8.75 26.90
C VAL A 16 -4.53 -8.57 26.73
N GLY A 17 -4.09 -7.43 26.21
CA GLY A 17 -2.68 -7.11 25.99
C GLY A 17 -1.85 -7.20 27.29
N PRO A 18 -2.23 -6.46 28.35
CA PRO A 18 -1.49 -6.46 29.63
C PRO A 18 -1.49 -7.81 30.37
N LEU A 19 -2.51 -8.64 30.17
CA LEU A 19 -2.64 -9.96 30.83
C LEU A 19 -1.87 -11.08 30.10
N GLY A 20 -1.23 -10.80 28.95
CA GLY A 20 -0.45 -11.79 28.21
C GLY A 20 -1.27 -12.92 27.55
N LEU A 21 -2.60 -12.85 27.63
CA LEU A 21 -3.52 -13.88 27.10
C LEU A 21 -3.45 -14.01 25.58
N GLY A 22 -2.98 -12.98 24.87
CA GLY A 22 -2.71 -13.01 23.43
C GLY A 22 -1.62 -14.01 23.00
N ARG A 23 -0.86 -14.59 23.94
CA ARG A 23 0.13 -15.66 23.67
C ARG A 23 -0.49 -17.05 23.59
N ILE A 24 -1.76 -17.21 23.97
CA ILE A 24 -2.48 -18.49 23.95
C ILE A 24 -3.21 -18.60 22.60
N GLU A 25 -2.75 -19.48 21.71
CA GLU A 25 -3.23 -19.59 20.32
C GLU A 25 -4.76 -19.70 20.17
N PRO A 26 -5.49 -20.58 20.89
CA PRO A 26 -6.95 -20.63 20.80
C PRO A 26 -7.63 -19.30 21.15
N PHE A 27 -7.10 -18.60 22.16
CA PHE A 27 -7.64 -17.32 22.60
C PHE A 27 -7.30 -16.20 21.62
N ARG A 28 -6.06 -16.14 21.13
CA ARG A 28 -5.64 -15.20 20.08
C ARG A 28 -6.51 -15.31 18.84
N ARG A 29 -6.81 -16.54 18.40
CA ARG A 29 -7.69 -16.79 17.25
C ARG A 29 -9.13 -16.32 17.50
N LEU A 30 -9.67 -16.57 18.69
CA LEU A 30 -11.00 -16.10 19.07
C LEU A 30 -11.09 -14.57 19.05
N ILE A 31 -10.14 -13.88 19.67
CA ILE A 31 -10.11 -12.42 19.71
C ILE A 31 -9.88 -11.83 18.32
N SER A 32 -8.97 -12.40 17.52
CA SER A 32 -8.76 -12.02 16.11
C SER A 32 -10.07 -12.12 15.34
N ARG A 33 -10.81 -13.23 15.49
CA ARG A 33 -12.13 -13.41 14.84
C ARG A 33 -13.13 -12.33 15.25
N ILE A 34 -13.23 -12.01 16.54
CA ILE A 34 -14.15 -10.98 17.03
C ILE A 34 -13.80 -9.61 16.44
N ALA A 35 -12.52 -9.22 16.46
CA ALA A 35 -12.06 -7.93 15.97
C ALA A 35 -12.22 -7.80 14.44
N ILE A 36 -11.80 -8.82 13.69
CA ILE A 36 -11.95 -8.88 12.23
C ILE A 36 -13.43 -8.75 11.86
N ASN A 37 -14.32 -9.50 12.51
CA ASN A 37 -15.75 -9.44 12.23
C ASN A 37 -16.36 -8.08 12.57
N ASN A 38 -15.90 -7.41 13.63
CA ASN A 38 -16.38 -6.08 13.97
C ASN A 38 -16.17 -5.09 12.81
N PHE A 39 -15.02 -5.15 12.13
CA PHE A 39 -14.73 -4.33 10.96
C PHE A 39 -15.35 -4.88 9.68
N ALA A 40 -15.29 -6.18 9.43
CA ALA A 40 -15.83 -6.80 8.21
C ALA A 40 -17.36 -6.62 8.08
N TYR A 41 -18.09 -6.53 9.19
CA TYR A 41 -19.53 -6.27 9.22
C TYR A 41 -19.89 -4.79 9.46
N SER A 42 -18.93 -3.86 9.40
CA SER A 42 -19.18 -2.42 9.68
C SER A 42 -20.00 -1.71 8.60
N THR A 43 -20.15 -2.31 7.42
CA THR A 43 -20.93 -1.76 6.30
C THR A 43 -21.60 -2.89 5.50
N THR A 44 -22.26 -2.52 4.41
CA THR A 44 -22.91 -3.48 3.49
C THR A 44 -21.91 -4.48 2.92
N LEU A 45 -22.29 -5.77 2.96
CA LEU A 45 -21.46 -6.85 2.47
C LEU A 45 -21.44 -6.90 0.94
N ARG A 46 -20.37 -7.45 0.38
CA ARG A 46 -20.31 -7.78 -1.05
C ARG A 46 -21.29 -8.93 -1.41
N PRO A 47 -21.76 -9.02 -2.67
CA PRO A 47 -21.62 -8.01 -3.72
C PRO A 47 -22.40 -6.75 -3.37
N ARG A 48 -21.79 -5.57 -3.59
CA ARG A 48 -22.47 -4.28 -3.40
C ARG A 48 -23.39 -4.03 -4.59
N ALA A 49 -24.45 -3.26 -4.38
CA ALA A 49 -25.49 -3.07 -5.39
C ALA A 49 -25.02 -2.26 -6.61
N LEU A 50 -23.98 -1.44 -6.46
CA LEU A 50 -23.54 -0.47 -7.46
C LEU A 50 -22.02 -0.56 -7.69
N SER A 51 -21.64 -0.11 -8.89
CA SER A 51 -20.26 0.20 -9.28
C SER A 51 -20.28 1.55 -10.02
N LEU A 52 -19.14 2.04 -10.49
CA LEU A 52 -19.08 3.24 -11.32
C LEU A 52 -19.63 3.02 -12.75
N ALA A 53 -20.18 1.85 -13.06
CA ALA A 53 -20.87 1.57 -14.33
C ALA A 53 -22.19 2.34 -14.47
N GLY A 54 -22.85 2.70 -13.37
CA GLY A 54 -24.12 3.43 -13.40
C GLY A 54 -24.72 3.68 -12.01
N ASP A 55 -25.83 4.42 -12.01
CA ASP A 55 -26.46 4.94 -10.78
C ASP A 55 -27.60 4.06 -10.25
N TYR A 56 -27.81 2.91 -10.89
CA TYR A 56 -28.80 1.91 -10.54
C TYR A 56 -28.20 0.51 -10.74
N THR A 57 -28.74 -0.45 -10.02
CA THR A 57 -28.30 -1.85 -10.12
C THR A 57 -28.63 -2.39 -11.51
N SER A 58 -27.59 -2.79 -12.23
CA SER A 58 -27.67 -3.46 -13.54
C SER A 58 -26.77 -4.69 -13.54
N TRP A 59 -27.01 -5.61 -14.49
CA TRP A 59 -26.13 -6.77 -14.65
C TRP A 59 -24.67 -6.35 -14.90
N LEU A 60 -24.47 -5.28 -15.68
CA LEU A 60 -23.15 -4.69 -15.92
C LEU A 60 -22.50 -4.25 -14.60
N SER A 61 -23.21 -3.49 -13.76
CA SER A 61 -22.67 -3.02 -12.48
C SER A 61 -22.33 -4.13 -11.49
N LEU A 62 -22.94 -5.32 -11.65
CA LEU A 62 -22.74 -6.48 -10.77
C LEU A 62 -21.72 -7.50 -11.30
N THR A 63 -21.25 -7.38 -12.55
CA THR A 63 -20.40 -8.40 -13.17
C THR A 63 -19.17 -7.88 -13.90
N ASP A 64 -19.19 -6.65 -14.42
CA ASP A 64 -18.02 -6.06 -15.08
C ASP A 64 -17.11 -5.38 -14.05
N ARG A 65 -16.18 -6.18 -13.53
CA ARG A 65 -15.13 -5.77 -12.58
C ARG A 65 -14.14 -4.74 -13.14
N SER A 66 -14.16 -4.47 -14.45
CA SER A 66 -13.40 -3.34 -15.01
C SER A 66 -13.90 -2.00 -14.48
N TYR A 67 -15.15 -1.90 -13.99
CA TYR A 67 -15.62 -0.74 -13.24
C TYR A 67 -15.27 -0.85 -11.76
N SER A 68 -14.82 0.24 -11.14
CA SER A 68 -14.60 0.25 -9.69
C SER A 68 -15.92 0.07 -8.95
N GLY A 69 -15.94 -0.76 -7.91
CA GLY A 69 -17.09 -0.88 -7.02
C GLY A 69 -17.36 0.45 -6.29
N ARG A 70 -18.51 0.55 -5.61
CA ARG A 70 -18.77 1.68 -4.72
C ARG A 70 -19.54 1.28 -3.47
N HIS A 71 -19.33 2.01 -2.38
CA HIS A 71 -19.92 1.74 -1.06
C HIS A 71 -21.30 2.36 -0.94
N LEU A 72 -21.45 3.61 -1.40
CA LEU A 72 -22.71 4.34 -1.41
C LEU A 72 -23.13 4.71 -2.83
N PRO A 73 -24.44 4.89 -3.11
CA PRO A 73 -24.91 5.49 -4.35
C PRO A 73 -24.32 6.90 -4.58
N PRO A 74 -24.31 7.40 -5.83
CA PRO A 74 -23.84 8.76 -6.09
C PRO A 74 -24.62 9.80 -5.29
N SER A 75 -23.96 10.92 -5.01
CA SER A 75 -24.59 12.13 -4.50
C SER A 75 -25.57 12.71 -5.51
N THR A 76 -26.49 13.56 -5.04
CA THR A 76 -27.47 14.21 -5.92
C THR A 76 -26.81 15.32 -6.76
N PRO A 77 -27.46 15.75 -7.87
CA PRO A 77 -27.01 16.91 -8.63
C PRO A 77 -26.92 18.20 -7.80
N GLU A 78 -27.82 18.38 -6.84
CA GLU A 78 -27.85 19.55 -5.96
C GLU A 78 -26.63 19.57 -5.03
N GLN A 79 -26.29 18.41 -4.44
CA GLN A 79 -25.06 18.27 -3.64
C GLN A 79 -23.82 18.58 -4.48
N GLN A 80 -23.76 18.12 -5.73
CA GLN A 80 -22.64 18.38 -6.64
C GLN A 80 -22.54 19.86 -7.04
N ALA A 81 -23.67 20.53 -7.24
CA ALA A 81 -23.71 21.94 -7.64
C ALA A 81 -23.30 22.88 -6.49
N ALA A 82 -23.43 22.44 -5.23
CA ALA A 82 -23.05 23.19 -4.04
C ALA A 82 -21.55 23.09 -3.69
N LEU A 83 -20.79 22.22 -4.35
CA LEU A 83 -19.38 22.00 -4.02
C LEU A 83 -18.51 23.24 -4.32
N PRO A 84 -17.51 23.53 -3.47
CA PRO A 84 -16.53 24.59 -3.70
C PRO A 84 -15.65 24.31 -4.94
N ALA A 85 -14.80 25.25 -5.36
CA ALA A 85 -13.89 24.99 -6.49
C ALA A 85 -12.88 23.88 -6.17
N GLU A 86 -12.50 23.05 -7.17
CA GLU A 86 -11.52 21.97 -6.96
C GLU A 86 -10.17 22.51 -6.48
N SER A 87 -9.77 23.69 -6.97
CA SER A 87 -8.53 24.36 -6.55
C SER A 87 -8.50 24.66 -5.06
N ASP A 88 -9.63 25.12 -4.50
CA ASP A 88 -9.70 25.52 -3.10
C ASP A 88 -9.64 24.30 -2.18
N VAL A 89 -10.22 23.17 -2.64
CA VAL A 89 -10.12 21.88 -1.95
C VAL A 89 -8.70 21.31 -2.00
N VAL A 90 -8.03 21.40 -3.15
CA VAL A 90 -6.62 20.96 -3.28
C VAL A 90 -5.72 21.72 -2.31
N GLU A 91 -5.95 23.03 -2.12
CA GLU A 91 -5.17 23.85 -1.20
C GLU A 91 -5.35 23.47 0.28
N LEU A 92 -6.43 22.77 0.66
CA LEU A 92 -6.58 22.24 2.03
C LEU A 92 -5.50 21.21 2.39
N TYR A 93 -4.93 20.52 1.40
CA TYR A 93 -3.92 19.49 1.61
C TYR A 93 -2.50 20.04 1.68
N ARG A 94 -2.26 21.26 1.16
CA ARG A 94 -0.92 21.84 1.06
C ARG A 94 -0.24 21.92 2.42
N ARG A 95 0.95 21.32 2.52
CA ARG A 95 1.79 21.39 3.72
C ARG A 95 2.13 22.84 4.08
N ALA A 96 1.68 23.28 5.25
CA ALA A 96 2.13 24.53 5.86
C ALA A 96 3.38 24.29 6.73
N ARG A 97 3.36 23.21 7.51
CA ARG A 97 4.48 22.68 8.29
C ARG A 97 4.41 21.15 8.28
N LEU A 98 5.55 20.49 8.27
CA LEU A 98 5.58 19.04 8.40
C LEU A 98 5.12 18.65 9.82
N THR A 99 3.94 18.05 9.92
CA THR A 99 3.53 17.35 11.12
C THR A 99 3.99 15.90 10.99
N GLN A 100 4.91 15.46 11.84
CA GLN A 100 5.44 14.10 11.80
C GLN A 100 4.47 13.10 12.44
N ALA A 101 4.45 11.88 11.92
CA ALA A 101 3.87 10.77 12.65
C ALA A 101 4.71 10.48 13.91
N THR A 102 4.05 10.01 14.94
CA THR A 102 4.66 9.70 16.24
C THR A 102 5.40 8.38 16.23
N ASP A 103 4.89 7.40 15.49
CA ASP A 103 5.33 6.01 15.53
C ASP A 103 5.47 5.37 14.14
N THR A 104 5.24 6.09 13.05
CA THR A 104 5.23 5.51 11.69
C THR A 104 6.50 5.88 10.94
N SER A 105 7.17 4.88 10.35
CA SER A 105 8.41 5.08 9.62
C SER A 105 8.20 5.38 8.13
N VAL A 106 9.19 5.96 7.47
CA VAL A 106 9.23 6.11 6.00
C VAL A 106 9.20 4.73 5.31
N MET A 107 9.73 3.68 5.94
CA MET A 107 9.63 2.32 5.43
C MET A 107 8.18 1.83 5.35
N PHE A 108 7.34 2.16 6.33
CA PHE A 108 5.90 1.88 6.26
C PHE A 108 5.27 2.54 5.03
N MET A 109 5.55 3.82 4.79
CA MET A 109 5.04 4.55 3.63
C MET A 109 5.41 3.87 2.31
N PHE A 110 6.67 3.46 2.14
CA PHE A 110 7.10 2.76 0.92
C PHE A 110 6.46 1.39 0.77
N PHE A 111 6.32 0.64 1.87
CA PHE A 111 5.64 -0.65 1.83
C PHE A 111 4.15 -0.48 1.48
N ALA A 112 3.47 0.51 2.08
CA ALA A 112 2.07 0.84 1.78
C ALA A 112 1.89 1.10 0.28
N GLN A 113 2.71 1.98 -0.30
CA GLN A 113 2.70 2.28 -1.73
C GLN A 113 2.90 1.02 -2.58
N TRP A 114 3.99 0.29 -2.35
CA TRP A 114 4.32 -0.93 -3.09
C TRP A 114 3.20 -1.98 -3.00
N PHE A 115 2.62 -2.15 -1.81
CA PHE A 115 1.53 -3.09 -1.57
C PHE A 115 0.27 -2.67 -2.34
N THR A 116 -0.20 -1.44 -2.16
CA THR A 116 -1.49 -1.01 -2.72
C THR A 116 -1.49 -0.79 -4.22
N ASP A 117 -0.34 -0.46 -4.82
CA ASP A 117 -0.19 -0.28 -6.27
C ASP A 117 -0.53 -1.56 -7.07
N SER A 118 -0.58 -2.72 -6.42
CA SER A 118 -1.05 -3.98 -7.05
C SER A 118 -2.52 -4.00 -7.38
N PHE A 119 -3.38 -3.35 -6.57
CA PHE A 119 -4.83 -3.48 -6.71
C PHE A 119 -5.61 -2.16 -6.71
N LEU A 120 -5.01 -1.01 -6.34
CA LEU A 120 -5.65 0.31 -6.42
C LEU A 120 -5.26 1.05 -7.71
N ARG A 121 -5.82 0.58 -8.83
CA ARG A 121 -5.32 0.91 -10.16
C ARG A 121 -6.38 1.58 -11.03
N THR A 122 -6.59 2.88 -10.89
CA THR A 122 -7.55 3.62 -11.73
C THR A 122 -7.12 3.55 -13.20
N SER A 123 -8.08 3.34 -14.11
CA SER A 123 -7.79 3.34 -15.55
C SER A 123 -7.36 4.73 -16.00
N ARG A 124 -6.33 4.78 -16.84
CA ARG A 124 -5.76 6.02 -17.37
C ARG A 124 -6.67 6.70 -18.40
N THR A 125 -7.64 5.98 -18.96
CA THR A 125 -8.50 6.45 -20.06
C THR A 125 -9.97 6.59 -19.66
N ASP A 126 -10.44 5.86 -18.65
CA ASP A 126 -11.79 6.01 -18.11
C ASP A 126 -11.75 6.02 -16.57
N PRO A 127 -11.98 7.15 -15.90
CA PRO A 127 -11.88 7.26 -14.44
C PRO A 127 -12.93 6.42 -13.69
N ARG A 128 -13.95 5.89 -14.37
CA ARG A 128 -14.92 4.95 -13.80
C ARG A 128 -14.37 3.53 -13.72
N LYS A 129 -13.33 3.25 -14.49
CA LYS A 129 -12.72 1.94 -14.62
C LYS A 129 -11.44 1.80 -13.83
N ASN A 130 -11.02 0.56 -13.63
CA ASN A 130 -9.77 0.19 -13.00
C ASN A 130 -9.09 -0.92 -13.81
N GLU A 131 -7.79 -1.07 -13.63
CA GLU A 131 -6.97 -2.11 -14.24
C GLU A 131 -6.45 -3.13 -13.21
N SER A 132 -7.18 -3.27 -12.11
CA SER A 132 -6.91 -4.21 -11.03
C SER A 132 -7.34 -5.62 -11.43
N ASN A 133 -6.65 -6.64 -10.89
CA ASN A 133 -7.20 -7.99 -10.80
C ASN A 133 -8.09 -8.16 -9.54
N HIS A 134 -8.08 -7.15 -8.65
CA HIS A 134 -8.71 -7.07 -7.33
C HIS A 134 -8.22 -8.08 -6.30
N ASP A 135 -7.09 -8.71 -6.54
CA ASP A 135 -6.55 -9.75 -5.69
C ASP A 135 -5.18 -9.34 -5.14
N ILE A 136 -4.85 -9.81 -3.94
CA ILE A 136 -3.50 -9.72 -3.40
C ILE A 136 -2.75 -10.94 -3.92
N ASP A 137 -2.10 -10.80 -5.08
CA ASP A 137 -1.54 -11.91 -5.86
C ASP A 137 -0.05 -11.75 -6.22
N LEU A 138 0.60 -10.74 -5.63
CA LEU A 138 1.99 -10.33 -5.90
C LEU A 138 2.24 -9.94 -7.37
N CYS A 139 1.26 -9.34 -8.06
CA CYS A 139 1.49 -8.84 -9.42
C CYS A 139 2.59 -7.75 -9.52
N GLN A 140 3.03 -7.14 -8.40
CA GLN A 140 4.27 -6.33 -8.33
C GLN A 140 5.49 -7.10 -8.85
N ILE A 141 5.52 -8.41 -8.61
CA ILE A 141 6.62 -9.31 -8.94
C ILE A 141 6.31 -10.10 -10.21
N TYR A 142 5.08 -10.61 -10.32
CA TYR A 142 4.71 -11.56 -11.38
C TYR A 142 4.04 -10.91 -12.60
N GLY A 143 3.69 -9.62 -12.54
CA GLY A 143 2.86 -8.97 -13.55
C GLY A 143 1.38 -9.34 -13.44
N ARG A 144 0.55 -8.51 -14.07
CA ARG A 144 -0.93 -8.56 -13.93
C ARG A 144 -1.60 -9.67 -14.74
N ASN A 145 -0.91 -10.21 -15.73
CA ASN A 145 -1.44 -11.22 -16.64
C ASN A 145 -0.36 -12.24 -16.99
N ILE A 146 -0.80 -13.35 -17.60
CA ILE A 146 0.07 -14.47 -17.93
C ILE A 146 1.19 -14.10 -18.91
N ASP A 147 0.96 -13.15 -19.82
CA ASP A 147 1.96 -12.70 -20.78
C ASP A 147 3.10 -11.97 -20.05
N ALA A 148 2.79 -11.01 -19.19
CA ALA A 148 3.77 -10.33 -18.35
C ALA A 148 4.51 -11.33 -17.44
N THR A 149 3.78 -12.26 -16.81
CA THR A 149 4.39 -13.34 -16.00
C THR A 149 5.38 -14.16 -16.81
N ASN A 150 5.05 -14.52 -18.05
CA ASN A 150 5.92 -15.31 -18.90
C ASN A 150 7.18 -14.55 -19.32
N LEU A 151 7.07 -13.24 -19.58
CA LEU A 151 8.21 -12.40 -19.95
C LEU A 151 9.21 -12.25 -18.79
N LEU A 152 8.74 -12.28 -17.54
CA LEU A 152 9.56 -12.12 -16.33
C LEU A 152 10.17 -13.44 -15.82
N ARG A 153 9.72 -14.60 -16.31
CA ARG A 153 10.22 -15.92 -15.87
C ARG A 153 11.50 -16.32 -16.60
N SER A 154 12.43 -16.93 -15.88
CA SER A 154 13.64 -17.52 -16.46
C SER A 154 13.35 -18.80 -17.26
N LYS A 155 12.19 -19.42 -16.97
CA LYS A 155 11.79 -20.75 -17.47
C LYS A 155 12.79 -21.85 -17.09
N ARG A 156 13.51 -21.66 -15.99
CA ARG A 156 14.46 -22.61 -15.42
C ARG A 156 14.25 -22.70 -13.92
N ALA A 157 14.01 -23.93 -13.44
CA ALA A 157 13.84 -24.25 -12.01
C ALA A 157 12.79 -23.37 -11.29
N GLY A 158 11.76 -22.94 -12.01
CA GLY A 158 10.67 -22.11 -11.50
C GLY A 158 11.08 -20.69 -11.13
N ARG A 159 12.26 -20.21 -11.54
CA ARG A 159 12.80 -18.89 -11.15
C ARG A 159 12.29 -17.74 -12.02
N LEU A 160 12.40 -16.53 -11.49
CA LEU A 160 12.32 -15.28 -12.23
C LEU A 160 13.67 -14.93 -12.87
N LYS A 161 13.61 -14.16 -13.97
CA LYS A 161 14.80 -13.58 -14.60
C LYS A 161 15.48 -12.62 -13.63
N SER A 162 16.80 -12.69 -13.58
CA SER A 162 17.62 -11.89 -12.69
C SER A 162 19.04 -11.80 -13.25
N GLN A 163 19.79 -10.83 -12.75
CA GLN A 163 21.19 -10.60 -13.04
C GLN A 163 21.98 -10.46 -11.75
N VAL A 164 23.29 -10.68 -11.81
CA VAL A 164 24.20 -10.46 -10.68
C VAL A 164 25.00 -9.18 -10.92
N ILE A 165 24.91 -8.24 -9.99
CA ILE A 165 25.68 -6.99 -10.00
C ILE A 165 26.41 -6.92 -8.66
N ASP A 166 27.73 -6.79 -8.68
CA ASP A 166 28.58 -6.75 -7.48
C ASP A 166 28.30 -7.89 -6.48
N GLY A 167 28.08 -9.10 -7.01
CA GLY A 167 27.84 -10.30 -6.23
C GLY A 167 26.42 -10.45 -5.68
N GLN A 168 25.51 -9.53 -5.99
CA GLN A 168 24.13 -9.50 -5.48
C GLN A 168 23.12 -9.71 -6.61
N GLU A 169 22.01 -10.42 -6.32
CA GLU A 169 20.95 -10.73 -7.31
C GLU A 169 19.98 -9.56 -7.46
N TYR A 170 19.73 -9.10 -8.69
CA TYR A 170 18.80 -8.01 -9.01
C TYR A 170 17.88 -8.42 -10.17
N PRO A 171 16.71 -7.78 -10.35
CA PRO A 171 15.94 -7.93 -11.58
C PRO A 171 16.78 -7.52 -12.80
N GLU A 172 16.46 -8.07 -13.97
CA GLU A 172 17.11 -7.62 -15.21
C GLU A 172 16.73 -6.18 -15.56
N PHE A 173 17.65 -5.43 -16.19
CA PHE A 173 17.32 -4.11 -16.72
C PHE A 173 16.30 -4.20 -17.85
N LEU A 174 15.36 -3.25 -17.87
CA LEU A 174 14.31 -3.13 -18.87
C LEU A 174 14.85 -2.73 -20.25
N PHE A 175 15.87 -1.87 -20.25
CA PHE A 175 16.45 -1.30 -21.45
C PHE A 175 17.76 -1.99 -21.84
N ALA A 176 18.05 -1.99 -23.14
CA ALA A 176 19.34 -2.41 -23.67
C ALA A 176 20.42 -1.37 -23.33
N ALA A 177 21.66 -1.82 -23.15
CA ALA A 177 22.78 -0.91 -22.95
C ALA A 177 22.93 0.04 -24.15
N ARG A 178 23.19 1.31 -23.87
CA ARG A 178 23.31 2.37 -24.88
C ARG A 178 24.49 3.30 -24.58
N ALA A 179 24.95 4.02 -25.60
CA ALA A 179 25.87 5.14 -25.42
C ALA A 179 25.10 6.37 -24.92
N ALA A 180 25.76 7.20 -24.12
CA ALA A 180 25.18 8.44 -23.58
C ALA A 180 24.58 9.33 -24.69
N GLY A 181 23.43 9.93 -24.40
CA GLY A 181 22.66 10.76 -25.32
C GLY A 181 21.83 10.01 -26.36
N ARG A 182 21.87 8.66 -26.40
CA ARG A 182 20.98 7.86 -27.27
C ARG A 182 19.64 7.64 -26.58
N PRO A 183 18.50 7.54 -27.30
CA PRO A 183 17.22 7.22 -26.68
C PRO A 183 17.23 5.78 -26.10
N PRO A 184 16.45 5.52 -25.04
CA PRO A 184 16.39 4.19 -24.46
C PRO A 184 15.63 3.24 -25.38
N THR A 185 16.13 2.02 -25.54
CA THR A 185 15.47 0.97 -26.32
C THR A 185 15.19 -0.21 -25.39
N PHE A 186 13.94 -0.67 -25.35
CA PHE A 186 13.57 -1.86 -24.58
C PHE A 186 14.42 -3.05 -25.04
N LYS A 187 14.81 -3.92 -24.11
CA LYS A 187 15.37 -5.21 -24.52
C LYS A 187 14.31 -6.02 -25.27
N PRO A 188 14.66 -6.78 -26.32
CA PRO A 188 13.70 -7.52 -27.14
C PRO A 188 12.73 -8.39 -26.33
N GLU A 189 13.20 -9.01 -25.25
CA GLU A 189 12.42 -9.86 -24.36
C GLU A 189 11.44 -9.11 -23.45
N PHE A 190 11.52 -7.78 -23.36
CA PHE A 190 10.65 -6.94 -22.53
C PHE A 190 9.85 -5.90 -23.33
N GLU A 191 9.98 -5.86 -24.66
CA GLU A 191 9.25 -4.92 -25.53
C GLU A 191 7.73 -4.92 -25.33
N LYS A 192 7.17 -6.06 -24.91
CA LYS A 192 5.74 -6.26 -24.67
C LYS A 192 5.35 -6.27 -23.19
N LEU A 193 6.29 -6.01 -22.29
CA LEU A 193 6.01 -6.01 -20.85
C LEU A 193 5.07 -4.86 -20.47
N PHE A 194 5.29 -3.68 -21.06
CA PHE A 194 4.52 -2.46 -20.79
C PHE A 194 4.22 -1.69 -22.08
N ASP A 195 3.31 -0.71 -21.97
CA ASP A 195 3.17 0.34 -22.97
C ASP A 195 4.46 1.19 -22.99
N GLN A 196 5.21 1.11 -24.08
CA GLN A 196 6.51 1.77 -24.20
C GLN A 196 6.42 3.29 -24.08
N LYS A 197 5.39 3.91 -24.68
CA LYS A 197 5.20 5.37 -24.61
C LYS A 197 4.84 5.80 -23.21
N PHE A 198 4.06 5.01 -22.49
CA PHE A 198 3.75 5.31 -21.10
C PHE A 198 5.02 5.32 -20.24
N ILE A 199 5.90 4.34 -20.42
CA ILE A 199 7.18 4.31 -19.70
C ILE A 199 8.05 5.53 -20.08
N THR A 200 8.26 5.79 -21.37
CA THR A 200 9.18 6.85 -21.81
C THR A 200 8.65 8.26 -21.57
N ASP A 201 7.37 8.50 -21.86
CA ASP A 201 6.80 9.84 -21.95
C ASP A 201 6.13 10.27 -20.63
N VAL A 202 5.79 9.31 -19.75
CA VAL A 202 5.14 9.58 -18.46
C VAL A 202 6.04 9.23 -17.29
N ILE A 203 6.46 7.96 -17.16
CA ILE A 203 7.26 7.51 -16.00
C ILE A 203 8.65 8.16 -15.98
N LEU A 204 9.30 8.20 -17.14
CA LEU A 204 10.69 8.64 -17.27
C LEU A 204 10.85 10.07 -17.79
N ARG A 205 9.76 10.83 -17.95
CA ARG A 205 9.74 12.14 -18.61
C ARG A 205 10.85 13.10 -18.15
N ASN A 206 11.17 13.06 -16.86
CA ASN A 206 12.15 13.94 -16.21
C ASN A 206 13.25 13.15 -15.49
N ALA A 207 13.41 11.85 -15.79
CA ALA A 207 14.41 11.03 -15.15
C ALA A 207 15.82 11.32 -15.72
N PRO A 208 16.86 11.45 -14.87
CA PRO A 208 18.25 11.47 -15.32
C PRO A 208 18.60 10.25 -16.19
N GLU A 209 19.56 10.39 -17.10
CA GLU A 209 19.93 9.32 -18.04
C GLU A 209 20.38 8.04 -17.32
N GLU A 210 21.18 8.18 -16.26
CA GLU A 210 21.62 7.08 -15.40
C GLU A 210 20.47 6.34 -14.68
N HIS A 211 19.40 7.06 -14.33
CA HIS A 211 18.21 6.46 -13.72
C HIS A 211 17.44 5.63 -14.77
N VAL A 212 17.39 6.09 -16.02
CA VAL A 212 16.77 5.34 -17.12
C VAL A 212 17.55 4.06 -17.41
N ASP A 213 18.88 4.12 -17.45
CA ASP A 213 19.74 2.97 -17.80
C ASP A 213 19.67 1.83 -16.77
N THR A 214 19.32 2.18 -15.53
CA THR A 214 19.21 1.23 -14.40
C THR A 214 17.77 0.84 -14.09
N PHE A 215 16.81 1.21 -14.94
CA PHE A 215 15.40 0.86 -14.75
C PHE A 215 15.19 -0.66 -14.85
N PHE A 216 14.58 -1.27 -13.83
CA PHE A 216 14.40 -2.72 -13.76
C PHE A 216 13.11 -3.19 -14.45
N ALA A 217 13.18 -4.36 -15.10
CA ALA A 217 12.02 -5.10 -15.57
C ALA A 217 11.37 -5.85 -14.40
N VAL A 218 10.24 -5.33 -13.92
CA VAL A 218 9.47 -5.85 -12.77
C VAL A 218 8.01 -6.07 -13.18
N GLY A 219 7.15 -6.51 -12.27
CA GLY A 219 5.76 -6.87 -12.59
C GLY A 219 4.85 -5.69 -12.98
N LEU A 220 5.09 -4.50 -12.42
CA LEU A 220 4.26 -3.32 -12.63
C LEU A 220 5.06 -2.16 -13.20
N GLU A 221 4.41 -1.33 -14.01
CA GLU A 221 5.03 -0.22 -14.73
C GLU A 221 5.55 0.89 -13.81
N HIS A 222 4.94 1.04 -12.63
CA HIS A 222 5.38 1.93 -11.56
C HIS A 222 6.35 1.26 -10.57
N GLY A 223 6.83 0.04 -10.85
CA GLY A 223 7.63 -0.75 -9.91
C GLY A 223 9.05 -0.20 -9.62
N ASN A 224 9.43 0.91 -10.26
CA ASN A 224 10.68 1.64 -9.98
C ASN A 224 10.41 3.08 -9.49
N SER A 225 9.15 3.41 -9.16
CA SER A 225 8.73 4.78 -8.85
C SER A 225 9.49 5.42 -7.71
N THR A 226 9.91 4.62 -6.72
CA THR A 226 10.69 5.08 -5.57
C THR A 226 11.75 4.06 -5.21
N ILE A 227 12.77 4.50 -4.47
CA ILE A 227 13.81 3.61 -3.92
C ILE A 227 13.19 2.49 -3.06
N GLY A 228 12.12 2.78 -2.32
CA GLY A 228 11.44 1.78 -1.51
C GLY A 228 10.70 0.73 -2.34
N THR A 229 9.98 1.14 -3.38
CA THR A 229 9.31 0.22 -4.32
C THR A 229 10.33 -0.70 -5.00
N THR A 230 11.46 -0.13 -5.47
CA THR A 230 12.55 -0.92 -6.07
C THR A 230 13.13 -1.91 -5.07
N THR A 231 13.42 -1.48 -3.84
CA THR A 231 13.95 -2.35 -2.79
C THR A 231 13.01 -3.51 -2.46
N MET A 232 11.69 -3.27 -2.35
CA MET A 232 10.71 -4.35 -2.12
C MET A 232 10.64 -5.32 -3.30
N ASN A 233 10.70 -4.83 -4.54
CA ASN A 233 10.75 -5.69 -5.72
C ASN A 233 11.99 -6.60 -5.73
N ILE A 234 13.16 -6.09 -5.33
CA ILE A 234 14.39 -6.88 -5.20
C ILE A 234 14.24 -7.94 -4.12
N VAL A 235 13.79 -7.56 -2.92
CA VAL A 235 13.62 -8.47 -1.77
C VAL A 235 12.70 -9.64 -2.14
N PHE A 236 11.53 -9.36 -2.71
CA PHE A 236 10.54 -10.40 -3.03
C PHE A 236 10.93 -11.22 -4.28
N LEU A 237 11.70 -10.67 -5.22
CA LEU A 237 12.30 -11.45 -6.31
C LEU A 237 13.31 -12.46 -5.76
N ARG A 238 14.23 -12.01 -4.90
CA ARG A 238 15.24 -12.88 -4.27
C ARG A 238 14.56 -13.98 -3.44
N GLU A 239 13.55 -13.64 -2.65
CA GLU A 239 12.83 -14.62 -1.84
C GLU A 239 12.12 -15.67 -2.71
N HIS A 240 11.47 -15.24 -3.80
CA HIS A 240 10.87 -16.19 -4.76
C HIS A 240 11.94 -17.13 -5.32
N ASN A 241 13.05 -16.58 -5.81
CA ASN A 241 14.13 -17.36 -6.39
C ASN A 241 14.80 -18.32 -5.38
N ARG A 242 14.95 -17.91 -4.13
CA ARG A 242 15.44 -18.74 -3.01
C ARG A 242 14.50 -19.93 -2.77
N ILE A 243 13.20 -19.68 -2.64
CA ILE A 243 12.20 -20.74 -2.41
C ILE A 243 12.09 -21.67 -3.62
N ALA A 244 12.08 -21.14 -4.85
CA ALA A 244 12.06 -21.94 -6.06
C ALA A 244 13.27 -22.88 -6.15
N GLY A 245 14.46 -22.39 -5.76
CA GLY A 245 15.68 -23.21 -5.68
C GLY A 245 15.57 -24.37 -4.67
N ILE A 246 15.00 -24.12 -3.49
CA ILE A 246 14.75 -25.16 -2.48
C ILE A 246 13.78 -26.21 -3.03
N LEU A 247 12.65 -25.78 -3.60
CA LEU A 247 11.66 -26.70 -4.14
C LEU A 247 12.19 -27.51 -5.32
N ALA A 248 12.99 -26.90 -6.20
CA ALA A 248 13.64 -27.59 -7.33
C ALA A 248 14.61 -28.68 -6.85
N ALA A 249 15.38 -28.40 -5.78
CA ALA A 249 16.32 -29.36 -5.21
C ALA A 249 15.60 -30.54 -4.52
N GLU A 250 14.52 -30.27 -3.79
CA GLU A 250 13.73 -31.29 -3.10
C GLU A 250 12.85 -32.10 -4.06
N ASN A 251 12.48 -31.53 -5.21
CA ASN A 251 11.56 -32.14 -6.17
C ASN A 251 12.16 -32.23 -7.58
N PRO A 252 13.21 -33.04 -7.81
CA PRO A 252 13.97 -33.07 -9.07
C PRO A 252 13.16 -33.57 -10.29
N ARG A 253 11.95 -34.09 -10.09
CA ARG A 253 11.04 -34.54 -11.16
C ARG A 253 9.99 -33.50 -11.54
N TRP A 254 9.88 -32.39 -10.81
CA TRP A 254 8.93 -31.34 -11.15
C TRP A 254 9.47 -30.53 -12.32
N ASP A 255 8.56 -30.09 -13.20
CA ASP A 255 8.90 -29.15 -14.26
C ASP A 255 8.98 -27.71 -13.72
N ASP A 256 9.48 -26.82 -14.57
CA ASP A 256 9.60 -25.39 -14.26
C ASP A 256 8.26 -24.76 -13.84
N GLU A 257 7.17 -25.14 -14.52
CA GLU A 257 5.84 -24.58 -14.28
C GLU A 257 5.36 -24.90 -12.87
N ARG A 258 5.44 -26.18 -12.47
CA ARG A 258 5.00 -26.60 -11.14
C ARG A 258 5.82 -25.92 -10.04
N ILE A 259 7.15 -25.85 -10.19
CA ILE A 259 8.00 -25.17 -9.21
C ILE A 259 7.62 -23.69 -9.12
N PHE A 260 7.44 -23.01 -10.25
CA PHE A 260 7.06 -21.60 -10.29
C PHE A 260 5.72 -21.34 -9.59
N GLN A 261 4.68 -22.12 -9.92
CA GLN A 261 3.34 -21.91 -9.36
C GLN A 261 3.27 -22.25 -7.88
N THR A 262 3.91 -23.34 -7.43
CA THR A 262 4.00 -23.65 -6.00
C THR A 262 4.77 -22.57 -5.25
N THR A 263 5.86 -22.04 -5.80
CA THR A 263 6.61 -20.93 -5.20
C THR A 263 5.76 -19.66 -5.12
N ARG A 264 5.04 -19.29 -6.19
CA ARG A 264 4.12 -18.14 -6.21
C ARG A 264 3.05 -18.27 -5.12
N ASN A 265 2.46 -19.45 -4.95
CA ASN A 265 1.46 -19.71 -3.91
C ASN A 265 2.02 -19.47 -2.51
N ILE A 266 3.23 -19.97 -2.22
CA ILE A 266 3.92 -19.73 -0.94
C ILE A 266 4.14 -18.23 -0.73
N MET A 267 4.68 -17.54 -1.74
CA MET A 267 4.97 -16.11 -1.69
C MET A 267 3.74 -15.25 -1.41
N ILE A 268 2.60 -15.57 -2.03
CA ILE A 268 1.33 -14.86 -1.78
C ILE A 268 0.90 -15.01 -0.32
N VAL A 269 0.99 -16.22 0.25
CA VAL A 269 0.68 -16.44 1.67
C VAL A 269 1.64 -15.69 2.58
N LEU A 270 2.94 -15.64 2.25
CA LEU A 270 3.92 -14.84 3.00
C LEU A 270 3.55 -13.35 3.00
N LEU A 271 3.15 -12.80 1.85
CA LEU A 271 2.68 -11.42 1.78
C LEU A 271 1.42 -11.22 2.63
N LEU A 272 0.43 -12.12 2.55
CA LEU A 272 -0.80 -12.02 3.34
C LEU A 272 -0.53 -12.03 4.85
N LYS A 273 0.45 -12.85 5.30
CA LYS A 273 0.89 -12.84 6.70
C LYS A 273 1.46 -11.49 7.11
N ILE A 274 2.40 -10.93 6.34
CA ILE A 274 2.97 -9.60 6.64
C ILE A 274 1.88 -8.53 6.65
N VAL A 275 0.96 -8.58 5.67
CA VAL A 275 -0.13 -7.62 5.56
C VAL A 275 -1.04 -7.67 6.79
N VAL A 276 -1.43 -8.86 7.26
CA VAL A 276 -2.37 -9.00 8.38
C VAL A 276 -1.70 -8.83 9.73
N GLU A 277 -0.52 -9.43 9.92
CA GLU A 277 0.13 -9.56 11.23
C GLU A 277 1.07 -8.38 11.57
N GLU A 278 1.53 -7.61 10.58
CA GLU A 278 2.38 -6.44 10.80
C GLU A 278 1.77 -5.15 10.26
N TYR A 279 1.38 -5.13 8.98
CA TYR A 279 0.95 -3.89 8.33
C TYR A 279 -0.42 -3.39 8.83
N ILE A 280 -1.45 -4.24 8.83
CA ILE A 280 -2.78 -3.90 9.38
C ILE A 280 -2.69 -3.66 10.89
N MET A 281 -1.80 -4.39 11.58
CA MET A 281 -1.53 -4.20 13.00
C MET A 281 -0.97 -2.81 13.29
N HIS A 282 -0.06 -2.31 12.45
CA HIS A 282 0.49 -0.94 12.57
C HIS A 282 -0.57 0.14 12.30
N ILE A 283 -1.48 -0.10 11.36
CA ILE A 283 -2.51 0.88 10.99
C ILE A 283 -3.67 0.92 11.99
N GLY A 284 -4.05 -0.24 12.52
CA GLY A 284 -5.29 -0.41 13.27
C GLY A 284 -5.14 -0.10 14.77
N PRO A 285 -6.27 0.13 15.48
CA PRO A 285 -6.33 0.40 16.91
C PRO A 285 -6.08 -0.86 17.76
N PHE A 286 -5.13 -1.70 17.39
CA PHE A 286 -4.97 -3.04 17.92
C PHE A 286 -3.83 -3.11 18.94
N ASP A 287 -4.17 -3.08 20.22
CA ASP A 287 -3.20 -3.34 21.32
C ASP A 287 -2.94 -4.86 21.53
N PHE A 288 -3.38 -5.72 20.60
CA PHE A 288 -3.23 -7.17 20.69
C PHE A 288 -2.84 -7.76 19.33
N PRO A 289 -2.01 -8.81 19.27
CA PRO A 289 -1.58 -9.39 18.00
C PRO A 289 -2.74 -10.03 17.26
N ILE A 290 -3.04 -9.55 16.06
CA ILE A 290 -3.92 -10.21 15.09
C ILE A 290 -3.10 -11.26 14.34
N GLU A 291 -3.66 -12.45 14.22
CA GLU A 291 -3.10 -13.54 13.42
C GLU A 291 -3.82 -13.60 12.06
N ALA A 292 -3.08 -13.91 10.99
CA ALA A 292 -3.69 -14.34 9.74
C ALA A 292 -4.27 -15.76 9.93
N VAL A 293 -5.40 -15.85 10.63
CA VAL A 293 -6.00 -17.12 11.01
C VAL A 293 -6.47 -17.85 9.74
N PRO A 294 -5.86 -19.00 9.38
CA PRO A 294 -6.34 -19.77 8.24
C PRO A 294 -7.81 -20.14 8.44
N PHE A 295 -8.59 -20.11 7.35
CA PHE A 295 -10.00 -20.52 7.34
C PHE A 295 -10.97 -19.59 8.07
N ILE A 296 -10.54 -18.44 8.58
CA ILE A 296 -11.46 -17.52 9.28
C ILE A 296 -12.64 -17.10 8.40
N ALA A 297 -12.39 -16.87 7.11
CA ALA A 297 -13.41 -16.43 6.17
C ALA A 297 -14.40 -17.55 5.80
N ASP A 298 -14.02 -18.83 5.88
CA ASP A 298 -14.86 -19.95 5.39
C ASP A 298 -16.24 -20.02 6.07
N GLU A 299 -16.34 -19.58 7.31
CA GLU A 299 -17.56 -19.58 8.11
C GLU A 299 -18.34 -18.25 8.02
N GLU A 300 -17.79 -17.25 7.34
CA GLU A 300 -18.25 -15.86 7.42
C GLU A 300 -19.00 -15.41 6.17
N ARG A 301 -20.07 -14.62 6.36
CA ARG A 301 -20.91 -14.13 5.26
C ARG A 301 -20.22 -13.08 4.39
N TRP A 302 -19.21 -12.40 4.94
CA TRP A 302 -18.39 -11.43 4.22
C TRP A 302 -17.37 -12.10 3.29
N ASN A 303 -17.19 -13.43 3.36
CA ASN A 303 -16.35 -14.17 2.44
C ASN A 303 -16.96 -14.23 1.04
N ARG A 304 -16.58 -13.23 0.25
CA ARG A 304 -17.16 -12.88 -1.05
C ARG A 304 -16.02 -12.40 -1.93
N THR A 305 -16.14 -12.68 -3.23
CA THR A 305 -15.15 -12.27 -4.24
C THR A 305 -14.78 -10.80 -4.09
N ASN A 306 -13.49 -10.53 -4.18
CA ASN A 306 -12.97 -9.18 -4.04
C ASN A 306 -13.40 -8.27 -5.19
N TRP A 307 -13.70 -7.03 -4.84
CA TRP A 307 -13.97 -5.98 -5.81
C TRP A 307 -13.56 -4.65 -5.20
N CYS A 308 -12.41 -4.13 -5.64
CA CYS A 308 -11.90 -2.84 -5.18
C CYS A 308 -12.93 -1.74 -5.45
N ALA A 309 -13.28 -1.00 -4.41
CA ALA A 309 -14.17 0.14 -4.51
C ALA A 309 -13.40 1.44 -4.78
N ILE A 310 -14.08 2.44 -5.33
CA ILE A 310 -13.50 3.78 -5.54
C ILE A 310 -13.16 4.45 -4.21
N GLU A 311 -13.97 4.22 -3.16
CA GLU A 311 -13.70 4.70 -1.82
C GLU A 311 -12.41 4.08 -1.30
N PHE A 312 -12.22 2.75 -1.43
CA PHE A 312 -10.99 2.08 -1.02
C PHE A 312 -9.75 2.60 -1.77
N ASN A 313 -9.89 2.99 -3.03
CA ASN A 313 -8.84 3.65 -3.81
C ASN A 313 -8.48 5.03 -3.26
N LEU A 314 -9.47 5.86 -2.99
CA LEU A 314 -9.27 7.26 -2.57
C LEU A 314 -8.83 7.37 -1.10
N LEU A 315 -9.36 6.55 -0.20
CA LEU A 315 -8.96 6.59 1.20
C LEU A 315 -7.51 6.14 1.42
N TYR A 316 -6.88 5.48 0.44
CA TYR A 316 -5.48 5.06 0.51
C TYR A 316 -4.48 6.11 -0.01
N ARG A 317 -4.94 7.32 -0.33
CA ARG A 317 -4.11 8.43 -0.84
C ARG A 317 -3.33 9.11 0.30
N TRP A 318 -2.51 8.34 1.03
CA TRP A 318 -1.78 8.79 2.22
C TRP A 318 -0.53 9.62 1.89
N HIS A 319 -0.65 10.55 0.96
CA HIS A 319 0.47 11.38 0.49
C HIS A 319 1.02 12.32 1.57
N SER A 320 0.24 12.60 2.62
CA SER A 320 0.70 13.34 3.79
C SER A 320 1.74 12.58 4.63
N LEU A 321 1.92 11.27 4.43
CA LEU A 321 3.04 10.51 4.99
C LEU A 321 4.40 10.88 4.37
N VAL A 322 4.40 11.47 3.17
CA VAL A 322 5.63 11.68 2.39
C VAL A 322 6.42 12.88 2.93
N PRO A 323 7.63 12.73 3.49
CA PRO A 323 8.39 13.86 4.00
C PRO A 323 8.91 14.74 2.85
N ASP A 324 9.35 15.97 3.17
CA ASP A 324 9.99 16.85 2.18
C ASP A 324 11.36 16.30 1.74
N ALA A 325 12.06 15.65 2.67
CA ALA A 325 13.31 14.93 2.42
C ALA A 325 13.45 13.73 3.38
N ILE A 326 14.27 12.75 3.01
CA ILE A 326 14.61 11.59 3.85
C ILE A 326 16.06 11.77 4.35
N GLY A 327 16.26 11.75 5.66
CA GLY A 327 17.55 11.99 6.31
C GLY A 327 17.78 13.46 6.67
N ALA A 328 19.01 13.82 7.05
CA ALA A 328 19.33 15.13 7.62
C ALA A 328 20.51 15.83 6.90
N GLY A 329 20.57 17.16 7.04
CA GLY A 329 21.65 18.00 6.53
C GLY A 329 21.72 18.07 5.01
N SER A 330 22.87 18.46 4.48
CA SER A 330 23.10 18.60 3.03
C SER A 330 23.06 17.28 2.25
N GLY A 331 23.06 16.14 2.95
CA GLY A 331 22.94 14.81 2.35
C GLY A 331 21.51 14.28 2.29
N ALA A 332 20.50 14.97 2.84
CA ALA A 332 19.13 14.48 2.83
C ALA A 332 18.60 14.30 1.39
N LEU A 333 17.88 13.20 1.15
CA LEU A 333 17.28 12.93 -0.14
C LEU A 333 16.01 13.76 -0.31
N ASP A 334 16.04 14.75 -1.21
CA ASP A 334 14.83 15.43 -1.66
C ASP A 334 13.92 14.48 -2.48
N ALA A 335 12.75 14.98 -2.90
CA ALA A 335 11.81 14.22 -3.72
C ALA A 335 12.42 13.58 -4.98
N ARG A 336 13.42 14.23 -5.61
CA ARG A 336 14.12 13.66 -6.77
C ARG A 336 15.14 12.60 -6.35
N GLY A 337 15.74 12.77 -5.18
CA GLY A 337 16.69 11.82 -4.58
C GLY A 337 16.09 10.44 -4.33
N PHE A 338 14.81 10.35 -3.94
CA PHE A 338 14.14 9.07 -3.68
C PHE A 338 13.18 8.60 -4.80
N HIS A 339 12.99 9.36 -5.88
CA HIS A 339 12.12 9.01 -7.02
C HIS A 339 12.92 8.46 -8.21
N ASN A 340 12.49 7.32 -8.76
CA ASN A 340 13.15 6.66 -9.90
C ASN A 340 14.68 6.48 -9.76
N ASN A 341 15.21 6.39 -8.54
CA ASN A 341 16.66 6.41 -8.29
C ASN A 341 17.23 5.02 -8.01
N ASN A 342 17.14 4.15 -9.01
CA ASN A 342 17.74 2.81 -8.94
C ASN A 342 19.28 2.80 -8.77
N PRO A 343 20.05 3.78 -9.30
CA PRO A 343 21.48 3.84 -9.02
C PRO A 343 21.80 3.92 -7.53
N LEU A 344 20.98 4.65 -6.75
CA LEU A 344 21.15 4.72 -5.30
C LEU A 344 20.89 3.38 -4.61
N VAL A 345 19.87 2.63 -5.07
CA VAL A 345 19.57 1.29 -4.54
C VAL A 345 20.71 0.31 -4.87
N LEU A 346 21.26 0.37 -6.08
CA LEU A 346 22.43 -0.42 -6.47
C LEU A 346 23.67 -0.08 -5.63
N LYS A 347 23.88 1.21 -5.35
CA LYS A 347 25.02 1.70 -4.56
C LYS A 347 24.93 1.29 -3.08
N LEU A 348 23.76 1.43 -2.46
CA LEU A 348 23.58 1.25 -1.02
C LEU A 348 23.15 -0.17 -0.63
N GLY A 349 22.53 -0.92 -1.53
CA GLY A 349 21.96 -2.23 -1.23
C GLY A 349 20.60 -2.14 -0.51
N ILE A 350 19.97 -3.30 -0.31
CA ILE A 350 18.62 -3.36 0.32
C ILE A 350 18.70 -3.10 1.83
N GLU A 351 19.83 -3.45 2.44
CA GLU A 351 20.09 -3.41 3.87
C GLU A 351 20.11 -1.96 4.37
N GLU A 352 20.92 -1.11 3.75
CA GLU A 352 21.03 0.30 4.14
C GLU A 352 19.73 1.06 3.85
N ILE A 353 19.11 0.83 2.69
CA ILE A 353 17.84 1.49 2.33
C ILE A 353 16.74 1.15 3.34
N THR A 354 16.56 -0.14 3.66
CA THR A 354 15.54 -0.55 4.64
C THR A 354 15.85 -0.02 6.04
N ALA A 355 17.12 -0.05 6.44
CA ALA A 355 17.55 0.41 7.75
C ALA A 355 17.32 1.92 7.94
N GLU A 356 17.70 2.75 6.97
CA GLU A 356 17.52 4.19 7.08
C GLU A 356 16.07 4.62 6.98
N CYS A 357 15.30 4.03 6.04
CA CYS A 357 13.86 4.34 5.93
C CYS A 357 13.07 3.89 7.17
N SER A 358 13.51 2.85 7.88
CA SER A 358 12.87 2.38 9.10
C SER A 358 13.16 3.28 10.31
N ARG A 359 14.24 4.06 10.25
CA ARG A 359 14.68 4.98 11.30
C ARG A 359 14.31 6.44 11.04
N GLU A 360 13.60 6.71 9.95
CA GLU A 360 13.11 8.04 9.60
C GLU A 360 11.60 8.11 9.85
N PRO A 361 11.09 9.15 10.55
CA PRO A 361 9.66 9.32 10.73
C PRO A 361 8.98 9.73 9.41
N ALA A 362 7.82 9.12 9.14
CA ALA A 362 6.92 9.61 8.10
C ALA A 362 6.19 10.89 8.56
N GLY A 363 5.52 11.57 7.63
CA GLY A 363 4.52 12.58 7.98
C GLY A 363 3.28 11.95 8.61
N ARG A 364 2.45 12.77 9.27
CA ARG A 364 1.16 12.39 9.85
C ARG A 364 0.05 12.47 8.79
N ILE A 365 -0.86 11.50 8.75
CA ILE A 365 -2.01 11.56 7.84
C ILE A 365 -2.91 12.73 8.21
N GLY A 366 -3.15 13.63 7.27
CA GLY A 366 -4.18 14.65 7.45
C GLY A 366 -4.10 15.78 6.43
N LEU A 367 -5.01 16.75 6.60
CA LEU A 367 -4.97 18.02 5.88
C LEU A 367 -3.72 18.82 6.25
N MET A 368 -3.38 19.78 5.40
CA MET A 368 -2.26 20.71 5.58
C MET A 368 -0.90 20.05 5.81
N ASN A 369 -0.71 18.83 5.28
CA ASN A 369 0.50 18.05 5.47
C ASN A 369 1.00 17.32 4.22
N THR A 370 0.42 17.51 3.04
CA THR A 370 0.89 16.91 1.78
C THR A 370 1.99 17.80 1.15
N PRO A 371 3.15 17.24 0.75
CA PRO A 371 4.27 18.03 0.24
C PRO A 371 3.93 18.73 -1.08
N ALA A 372 4.57 19.90 -1.30
CA ALA A 372 4.32 20.76 -2.45
C ALA A 372 4.46 20.03 -3.79
N PHE A 373 5.43 19.13 -3.96
CA PHE A 373 5.63 18.42 -5.23
C PHE A 373 4.52 17.40 -5.60
N LEU A 374 3.60 17.10 -4.67
CA LEU A 374 2.40 16.28 -4.93
C LEU A 374 1.14 17.14 -5.12
N ILE A 375 1.18 18.41 -4.72
CA ILE A 375 0.11 19.40 -4.86
C ILE A 375 0.30 20.25 -6.13
N ASP A 376 1.52 20.68 -6.39
CA ASP A 376 1.88 21.55 -7.49
C ASP A 376 2.15 20.73 -8.74
N SER A 377 1.51 21.11 -9.84
CA SER A 377 1.86 20.52 -11.12
C SER A 377 3.08 21.23 -11.72
N PRO A 378 4.15 20.50 -12.07
CA PRO A 378 5.28 21.08 -12.77
C PRO A 378 4.96 21.41 -14.25
N ASP A 379 3.82 20.97 -14.78
CA ASP A 379 3.41 21.18 -16.18
C ASP A 379 1.89 21.34 -16.26
N PRO A 380 1.36 22.50 -16.71
CA PRO A 380 -0.09 22.76 -16.78
C PRO A 380 -0.90 21.75 -17.59
N ARG A 381 -0.26 20.93 -18.44
CA ARG A 381 -0.92 19.87 -19.21
C ARG A 381 -1.27 18.64 -18.38
N TRP A 382 -0.64 18.49 -17.21
CA TRP A 382 -0.79 17.33 -16.34
C TRP A 382 -1.29 17.79 -14.97
N PRO A 383 -2.37 17.22 -14.42
CA PRO A 383 -2.74 17.53 -13.04
C PRO A 383 -1.68 16.99 -12.07
N SER A 384 -1.51 17.66 -10.93
CA SER A 384 -0.81 17.08 -9.80
C SER A 384 -1.55 15.86 -9.25
N VAL A 385 -0.91 15.14 -8.33
CA VAL A 385 -1.52 13.96 -7.71
C VAL A 385 -2.78 14.33 -6.94
N GLU A 386 -2.75 15.44 -6.19
CA GLU A 386 -3.91 15.88 -5.42
C GLU A 386 -5.02 16.45 -6.31
N GLN A 387 -4.68 17.21 -7.35
CA GLN A 387 -5.66 17.66 -8.35
C GLN A 387 -6.38 16.47 -9.02
N ALA A 388 -5.61 15.44 -9.42
CA ALA A 388 -6.18 14.24 -10.00
C ALA A 388 -7.10 13.48 -9.01
N THR A 389 -6.74 13.49 -7.73
CA THR A 389 -7.48 12.81 -6.65
C THR A 389 -8.81 13.51 -6.36
N VAL A 390 -8.80 14.84 -6.16
CA VAL A 390 -10.02 15.64 -5.95
C VAL A 390 -10.95 15.53 -7.15
N SER A 391 -10.41 15.64 -8.37
CA SER A 391 -11.20 15.49 -9.59
C SER A 391 -11.82 14.09 -9.73
N LEU A 392 -11.09 13.04 -9.35
CA LEU A 392 -11.59 11.66 -9.38
C LEU A 392 -12.74 11.46 -8.39
N MET A 393 -12.61 11.96 -7.16
CA MET A 393 -13.68 11.92 -6.16
C MET A 393 -14.98 12.56 -6.70
N ARG A 394 -14.89 13.76 -7.28
CA ARG A 394 -16.05 14.49 -7.79
C ARG A 394 -16.68 13.81 -9.00
N LYS A 395 -15.86 13.31 -9.92
CA LYS A 395 -16.35 12.48 -11.06
C LYS A 395 -17.06 11.21 -10.58
N ALA A 396 -16.62 10.61 -9.47
CA ALA A 396 -17.29 9.48 -8.83
C ALA A 396 -18.58 9.87 -8.09
N ARG A 397 -18.83 11.17 -7.90
CA ARG A 397 -19.97 11.73 -7.16
C ARG A 397 -20.12 11.09 -5.78
N LEU A 398 -19.03 11.11 -5.00
CA LEU A 398 -19.08 10.59 -3.63
C LEU A 398 -19.99 11.46 -2.76
N ARG A 399 -20.66 10.82 -1.80
CA ARG A 399 -21.51 11.46 -0.80
C ARG A 399 -20.71 12.20 0.26
N SER A 400 -21.39 12.98 1.10
CA SER A 400 -20.73 13.77 2.14
C SER A 400 -20.11 12.89 3.22
N PHE A 401 -19.16 13.45 3.97
CA PHE A 401 -18.49 12.78 5.08
C PHE A 401 -19.50 12.18 6.07
N ASN A 402 -20.52 12.95 6.46
CA ASN A 402 -21.55 12.51 7.40
C ASN A 402 -22.43 11.36 6.88
N GLU A 403 -22.71 11.31 5.58
CA GLU A 403 -23.43 10.17 4.98
C GLU A 403 -22.60 8.88 5.07
N TYR A 404 -21.28 8.96 4.89
CA TYR A 404 -20.39 7.81 5.10
C TYR A 404 -20.26 7.44 6.58
N ARG A 405 -20.24 8.41 7.50
CA ARG A 405 -20.29 8.12 8.95
C ARG A 405 -21.49 7.25 9.28
N GLU A 406 -22.68 7.68 8.87
CA GLU A 406 -23.93 6.94 9.11
C GLU A 406 -23.88 5.54 8.48
N ALA A 407 -23.38 5.43 7.24
CA ALA A 407 -23.24 4.16 6.53
C ALA A 407 -22.28 3.15 7.21
N TYR A 408 -21.41 3.63 8.08
CA TYR A 408 -20.48 2.83 8.90
C TYR A 408 -20.91 2.74 10.38
N GLY A 409 -22.15 3.14 10.69
CA GLY A 409 -22.75 3.07 12.03
C GLY A 409 -22.21 4.13 13.00
N LEU A 410 -21.58 5.19 12.50
CA LEU A 410 -21.08 6.29 13.30
C LEU A 410 -22.12 7.43 13.37
N ARG A 411 -22.07 8.21 14.45
CA ARG A 411 -22.90 9.41 14.61
C ARG A 411 -22.49 10.48 13.60
N LYS A 412 -23.46 11.13 12.95
CA LYS A 412 -23.23 12.38 12.20
C LYS A 412 -22.66 13.45 13.12
N LEU A 413 -21.65 14.18 12.65
CA LEU A 413 -21.15 15.36 13.33
C LEU A 413 -22.10 16.53 13.08
N THR A 414 -22.23 17.43 14.05
CA THR A 414 -23.12 18.60 13.94
C THR A 414 -22.36 19.92 13.81
N ASP A 415 -21.04 19.90 13.98
CA ASP A 415 -20.19 21.09 13.94
C ASP A 415 -18.75 20.70 13.57
N PHE A 416 -18.00 21.58 12.90
CA PHE A 416 -16.59 21.33 12.54
C PHE A 416 -15.68 21.21 13.76
N ALA A 417 -16.04 21.79 14.91
CA ALA A 417 -15.32 21.60 16.16
C ALA A 417 -15.46 20.17 16.73
N GLU A 418 -16.43 19.37 16.28
CA GLU A 418 -16.47 17.93 16.58
C GLU A 418 -15.55 17.10 15.67
N LEU A 419 -15.16 17.65 14.51
CA LEU A 419 -14.32 16.97 13.53
C LEU A 419 -12.84 17.11 13.88
N THR A 420 -12.40 18.33 14.19
CA THR A 420 -11.00 18.63 14.47
C THR A 420 -10.81 19.69 15.54
N SER A 421 -9.77 19.51 16.35
CA SER A 421 -9.27 20.47 17.33
C SER A 421 -8.30 21.49 16.73
N ASP A 422 -7.83 21.28 15.48
CA ASP A 422 -7.02 22.25 14.76
C ASP A 422 -7.87 23.45 14.30
N VAL A 423 -7.62 24.60 14.91
CA VAL A 423 -8.37 25.84 14.67
C VAL A 423 -8.21 26.32 13.22
N GLU A 424 -7.01 26.18 12.64
CA GLU A 424 -6.76 26.63 11.26
C GLU A 424 -7.49 25.74 10.26
N VAL A 425 -7.47 24.42 10.47
CA VAL A 425 -8.25 23.49 9.63
C VAL A 425 -9.74 23.79 9.77
N ARG A 426 -10.26 23.95 10.99
CA ARG A 426 -11.67 24.25 11.23
C ARG A 426 -12.12 25.53 10.51
N GLU A 427 -11.39 26.63 10.68
CA GLU A 427 -11.73 27.91 10.06
C GLU A 427 -11.74 27.82 8.52
N ARG A 428 -10.77 27.09 7.94
CA ARG A 428 -10.73 26.86 6.48
C ARG A 428 -11.91 26.02 5.99
N LEU A 429 -12.28 24.98 6.73
CA LEU A 429 -13.42 24.12 6.38
C LEU A 429 -14.74 24.86 6.51
N GLU A 430 -14.95 25.63 7.59
CA GLU A 430 -16.13 26.48 7.78
C GLU A 430 -16.26 27.52 6.66
N ALA A 431 -15.15 28.18 6.31
CA ALA A 431 -15.15 29.17 5.23
C ALA A 431 -15.49 28.55 3.86
N LEU A 432 -15.05 27.30 3.62
CA LEU A 432 -15.19 26.66 2.32
C LEU A 432 -16.51 25.91 2.12
N TYR A 433 -17.00 25.22 3.16
CA TYR A 433 -18.19 24.38 3.09
C TYR A 433 -19.40 24.98 3.79
N GLY A 434 -19.22 25.86 4.78
CA GLY A 434 -20.30 26.48 5.55
C GLY A 434 -20.98 25.53 6.55
N ASP A 435 -21.39 24.34 6.12
CA ASP A 435 -22.05 23.32 6.95
C ASP A 435 -21.28 21.99 6.92
N ILE A 436 -21.20 21.31 8.07
CA ILE A 436 -20.54 20.00 8.21
C ILE A 436 -21.21 18.90 7.39
N ASP A 437 -22.52 19.03 7.11
CA ASP A 437 -23.26 18.08 6.26
C ASP A 437 -22.87 18.18 4.78
N ASP A 438 -22.29 19.31 4.35
CA ASP A 438 -21.80 19.55 2.99
C ASP A 438 -20.32 19.18 2.80
N LEU A 439 -19.62 18.78 3.87
CA LEU A 439 -18.21 18.40 3.81
C LEU A 439 -17.99 17.17 2.92
N GLU A 440 -17.14 17.32 1.90
CA GLU A 440 -16.75 16.21 1.01
C GLU A 440 -16.08 15.09 1.81
N TRP A 441 -16.46 13.83 1.55
CA TRP A 441 -15.98 12.67 2.31
C TRP A 441 -14.46 12.56 2.38
N TYR A 442 -13.77 12.75 1.25
CA TYR A 442 -12.31 12.66 1.19
C TYR A 442 -11.67 13.73 2.08
N VAL A 443 -12.19 14.96 2.07
CA VAL A 443 -11.71 16.02 2.98
C VAL A 443 -11.95 15.64 4.44
N GLY A 444 -13.15 15.17 4.77
CA GLY A 444 -13.50 14.81 6.14
C GLY A 444 -12.65 13.68 6.72
N ILE A 445 -12.30 12.64 5.96
CA ILE A 445 -11.46 11.54 6.49
C ILE A 445 -10.01 11.96 6.76
N PHE A 446 -9.49 13.00 6.09
CA PHE A 446 -8.17 13.57 6.38
C PHE A 446 -8.22 14.73 7.37
N ALA A 447 -9.40 15.31 7.63
CA ALA A 447 -9.60 16.34 8.64
C ALA A 447 -9.89 15.76 10.04
N GLU A 448 -10.47 14.56 10.11
CA GLU A 448 -10.90 13.96 11.38
C GLU A 448 -9.73 13.75 12.35
N ASP A 449 -9.87 14.28 13.56
CA ASP A 449 -8.88 14.15 14.62
C ASP A 449 -8.70 12.71 15.11
N TYR A 450 -7.48 12.41 15.55
CA TYR A 450 -7.14 11.14 16.17
C TYR A 450 -5.96 11.27 17.14
N PRO A 451 -5.89 10.45 18.19
CA PRO A 451 -4.81 10.50 19.17
C PRO A 451 -3.48 10.00 18.59
N ASP A 452 -2.37 10.33 19.24
CA ASP A 452 -1.00 10.02 18.80
C ASP A 452 -0.65 8.53 18.67
N TYR A 453 -1.42 7.62 19.28
CA TYR A 453 -1.21 6.18 19.14
C TYR A 453 -1.99 5.58 17.96
N MET A 454 -2.76 6.40 17.23
CA MET A 454 -3.51 6.03 16.05
C MET A 454 -2.87 6.64 14.81
N MET A 455 -3.06 5.99 13.67
CA MET A 455 -2.57 6.48 12.39
C MET A 455 -3.58 7.36 11.65
N MET A 456 -4.88 7.25 11.97
CA MET A 456 -5.96 7.95 11.26
C MET A 456 -7.26 8.06 12.09
N GLY A 457 -8.18 8.90 11.63
CA GLY A 457 -9.51 9.13 12.21
C GLY A 457 -10.40 7.88 12.30
N GLU A 458 -11.47 7.97 13.09
CA GLU A 458 -12.40 6.85 13.35
C GLU A 458 -13.07 6.32 12.07
N LEU A 459 -13.57 7.20 11.20
CA LEU A 459 -14.23 6.76 9.96
C LEU A 459 -13.21 6.09 9.03
N MET A 460 -12.07 6.74 8.82
CA MET A 460 -11.00 6.21 7.95
C MET A 460 -10.52 4.84 8.43
N THR A 461 -10.28 4.69 9.74
CA THR A 461 -9.91 3.42 10.38
C THR A 461 -10.94 2.33 10.09
N ARG A 462 -12.24 2.61 10.28
CA ARG A 462 -13.30 1.63 10.03
C ARG A 462 -13.37 1.21 8.57
N MET A 463 -13.20 2.15 7.64
CA MET A 463 -13.24 1.89 6.20
C MET A 463 -12.03 1.06 5.76
N VAL A 464 -10.80 1.49 6.12
CA VAL A 464 -9.57 0.76 5.82
C VAL A 464 -9.64 -0.66 6.34
N ALA A 465 -10.01 -0.86 7.61
CA ALA A 465 -10.05 -2.18 8.21
C ALA A 465 -11.12 -3.09 7.55
N ASN A 466 -12.28 -2.54 7.20
CA ASN A 466 -13.33 -3.28 6.50
C ASN A 466 -12.83 -3.86 5.16
N ASP A 467 -12.27 -3.01 4.30
CA ASP A 467 -11.81 -3.43 2.98
C ASP A 467 -10.53 -4.27 3.09
N ALA A 468 -9.57 -3.92 3.95
CA ALA A 468 -8.31 -4.64 4.10
C ALA A 468 -8.53 -6.09 4.59
N PHE A 469 -9.33 -6.30 5.65
CA PHE A 469 -9.62 -7.66 6.12
C PHE A 469 -10.41 -8.46 5.10
N THR A 470 -11.47 -7.88 4.53
CA THR A 470 -12.30 -8.60 3.56
C THR A 470 -11.59 -8.82 2.23
N GLN A 471 -10.53 -8.08 1.91
CA GLN A 471 -9.69 -8.33 0.74
C GLN A 471 -8.58 -9.36 0.99
N ALA A 472 -7.89 -9.28 2.12
CA ALA A 472 -6.81 -10.20 2.45
C ALA A 472 -7.31 -11.61 2.79
N LEU A 473 -8.33 -11.72 3.65
CA LEU A 473 -8.73 -12.99 4.25
C LEU A 473 -9.62 -13.84 3.34
N THR A 474 -10.11 -13.28 2.24
CA THR A 474 -10.89 -14.00 1.21
C THR A 474 -10.02 -14.56 0.09
N ASN A 475 -8.69 -14.41 0.18
CA ASN A 475 -7.78 -14.99 -0.79
C ASN A 475 -7.96 -16.51 -0.82
N PRO A 476 -8.15 -17.13 -2.01
CA PRO A 476 -8.45 -18.56 -2.12
C PRO A 476 -7.35 -19.46 -1.54
N LEU A 477 -6.10 -18.97 -1.45
CA LEU A 477 -5.00 -19.73 -0.84
C LEU A 477 -5.20 -19.96 0.66
N LEU A 478 -6.05 -19.18 1.33
CA LEU A 478 -6.36 -19.32 2.76
C LEU A 478 -7.59 -20.20 3.03
N ALA A 479 -8.26 -20.72 1.99
CA ALA A 479 -9.45 -21.57 2.13
C ALA A 479 -9.09 -22.99 2.60
N ARG A 480 -9.98 -23.65 3.36
CA ARG A 480 -9.71 -24.97 4.01
C ARG A 480 -9.29 -26.08 3.08
N ASN A 481 -9.86 -26.12 1.88
CA ASN A 481 -9.54 -27.11 0.87
C ASN A 481 -8.25 -26.79 0.09
N VAL A 482 -7.71 -25.57 0.21
CA VAL A 482 -6.52 -25.12 -0.53
C VAL A 482 -5.30 -25.03 0.39
N PHE A 483 -5.45 -24.58 1.64
CA PHE A 483 -4.32 -24.37 2.54
C PHE A 483 -3.84 -25.69 3.15
N ASN A 484 -3.02 -26.43 2.42
CA ASN A 484 -2.47 -27.71 2.84
C ASN A 484 -1.16 -28.06 2.09
N GLU A 485 -0.52 -29.14 2.51
CA GLU A 485 0.74 -29.61 1.93
C GLU A 485 0.64 -30.02 0.45
N ALA A 486 -0.54 -30.40 -0.06
CA ALA A 486 -0.65 -30.72 -1.48
C ALA A 486 -0.50 -29.47 -2.36
N THR A 487 -0.91 -28.30 -1.85
CA THR A 487 -0.78 -27.01 -2.54
C THR A 487 0.62 -26.42 -2.36
N PHE A 488 1.19 -26.51 -1.16
CA PHE A 488 2.42 -25.77 -0.82
C PHE A 488 3.66 -26.65 -0.62
N THR A 489 3.54 -27.98 -0.57
CA THR A 489 4.52 -28.93 0.00
C THR A 489 4.69 -28.81 1.52
N GLU A 490 5.26 -29.83 2.15
CA GLU A 490 5.67 -29.79 3.56
C GLU A 490 6.66 -28.64 3.81
N THR A 491 7.65 -28.48 2.94
CA THR A 491 8.65 -27.40 3.02
C THR A 491 8.02 -26.03 2.88
N GLY A 492 7.08 -25.85 1.94
CA GLY A 492 6.36 -24.57 1.80
C GLY A 492 5.48 -24.26 3.02
N MET A 493 4.80 -25.25 3.59
CA MET A 493 4.05 -25.10 4.84
C MET A 493 4.96 -24.68 6.01
N ARG A 494 6.16 -25.25 6.10
CA ARG A 494 7.17 -24.86 7.10
C ARG A 494 7.65 -23.42 6.87
N ILE A 495 7.96 -23.04 5.63
CA ILE A 495 8.35 -21.65 5.29
C ILE A 495 7.26 -20.65 5.69
N ILE A 496 6.00 -20.96 5.40
CA ILE A 496 4.83 -20.15 5.77
C ILE A 496 4.71 -20.04 7.29
N LYS A 497 4.85 -21.15 8.01
CA LYS A 497 4.74 -21.19 9.46
C LYS A 497 5.84 -20.38 10.16
N ASP A 498 7.08 -20.50 9.67
CA ASP A 498 8.26 -19.95 10.33
C ASP A 498 8.52 -18.47 9.99
N THR A 499 7.84 -17.96 8.95
CA THR A 499 7.90 -16.55 8.54
C THR A 499 6.71 -15.78 9.11
N ASN A 500 6.98 -14.85 10.02
CA ASN A 500 6.00 -14.04 10.74
C ASN A 500 6.29 -12.53 10.66
N ALA A 501 7.39 -12.13 10.01
CA ALA A 501 7.76 -10.73 9.90
C ALA A 501 8.53 -10.41 8.61
N LEU A 502 8.36 -9.20 8.09
CA LEU A 502 9.10 -8.67 6.94
C LEU A 502 10.61 -8.72 7.17
N HIS A 503 11.07 -8.48 8.42
CA HIS A 503 12.49 -8.56 8.74
C HIS A 503 13.11 -9.91 8.41
N GLN A 504 12.37 -11.01 8.56
CA GLN A 504 12.90 -12.34 8.27
C GLN A 504 13.07 -12.54 6.76
N ILE A 505 12.17 -11.97 5.95
CA ILE A 505 12.31 -12.01 4.49
C ILE A 505 13.51 -11.16 4.07
N VAL A 506 13.64 -9.93 4.59
CA VAL A 506 14.79 -9.07 4.24
C VAL A 506 16.10 -9.72 4.67
N ALA A 507 16.20 -10.21 5.91
CA ALA A 507 17.41 -10.87 6.44
C ALA A 507 17.82 -12.10 5.61
N ARG A 508 16.87 -12.94 5.16
CA ARG A 508 17.19 -14.11 4.31
C ARG A 508 17.73 -13.73 2.93
N ASN A 509 17.53 -12.50 2.49
CA ASN A 509 17.87 -12.02 1.15
C ASN A 509 18.93 -10.90 1.15
N ALA A 510 19.49 -10.61 2.33
CA ALA A 510 20.59 -9.70 2.55
C ALA A 510 21.95 -10.43 2.48
N ALA A 511 22.99 -9.70 2.12
CA ALA A 511 24.38 -10.14 2.21
C ALA A 511 24.80 -10.33 3.67
N GLU A 512 24.32 -9.44 4.56
CA GLU A 512 24.59 -9.44 5.99
C GLU A 512 23.28 -9.54 6.80
N PRO A 513 22.73 -10.76 7.00
CA PRO A 513 21.43 -10.95 7.65
C PRO A 513 21.32 -10.34 9.06
N ASP A 514 22.42 -10.35 9.82
CA ASP A 514 22.46 -9.90 11.22
C ASP A 514 22.44 -8.37 11.38
N THR A 515 22.69 -7.61 10.31
CA THR A 515 22.72 -6.14 10.31
C THR A 515 21.41 -5.52 9.81
N VAL A 516 20.51 -6.34 9.27
CA VAL A 516 19.23 -5.89 8.73
C VAL A 516 18.36 -5.26 9.80
N HIS A 517 17.89 -4.05 9.51
CA HIS A 517 16.85 -3.38 10.27
C HIS A 517 15.71 -2.97 9.34
N VAL A 518 14.52 -3.52 9.56
CA VAL A 518 13.32 -3.10 8.84
C VAL A 518 12.16 -3.07 9.81
N SER A 519 11.44 -1.94 9.85
CA SER A 519 10.34 -1.72 10.78
C SER A 519 9.36 -0.73 10.19
N PHE A 520 8.06 -1.03 10.31
CA PHE A 520 6.99 -0.07 10.05
C PHE A 520 6.87 0.98 11.15
N SER A 521 7.31 0.63 12.35
CA SER A 521 7.31 1.54 13.48
C SER A 521 8.60 2.34 13.55
N TYR A 522 8.47 3.64 13.81
CA TYR A 522 9.54 4.54 14.18
C TYR A 522 9.61 4.68 15.71
N ALA A 523 10.81 4.52 16.27
CA ALA A 523 11.07 4.82 17.66
C ALA A 523 12.04 6.01 17.73
N ARG A 524 11.61 7.13 18.32
CA ARG A 524 12.45 8.30 18.52
C ARG A 524 13.64 7.94 19.41
N ASP A 525 14.87 8.06 18.91
CA ASP A 525 16.10 7.89 19.70
C ASP A 525 16.50 9.24 20.31
N PRO A 526 16.37 9.45 21.63
CA PRO A 526 16.70 10.73 22.28
C PRO A 526 18.17 11.13 22.13
N ARG A 527 19.06 10.19 21.78
CA ARG A 527 20.50 10.46 21.57
C ARG A 527 20.79 11.09 20.20
N ARG A 528 19.83 11.08 19.28
CA ARG A 528 19.95 11.71 17.94
C ARG A 528 19.69 13.22 17.96
N ASP A 529 18.93 13.72 18.94
CA ASP A 529 18.58 15.15 19.06
C ASP A 529 19.72 16.02 19.63
N VAL A 530 20.80 15.42 20.16
CA VAL A 530 21.92 16.15 20.81
C VAL A 530 23.09 16.42 19.84
N GLY A 531 22.93 16.18 18.54
CA GLY A 531 24.05 16.19 17.59
C GLY A 531 23.67 16.59 16.17
N GLU A 532 22.96 17.71 15.99
CA GLU A 532 22.69 18.26 14.65
C GLU A 532 23.97 18.74 13.91
N GLU A 533 25.07 19.00 14.62
CA GLU A 533 26.31 19.50 14.00
C GLU A 533 27.28 18.42 13.46
N SER A 534 27.07 17.12 13.74
CA SER A 534 28.09 16.10 13.43
C SER A 534 27.74 15.11 12.29
N ARG A 535 26.64 15.31 11.55
CA ARG A 535 26.22 14.42 10.45
C ARG A 535 26.32 15.06 9.06
N ASN A 536 27.43 15.72 8.75
CA ASN A 536 27.80 16.09 7.38
C ASN A 536 28.16 14.89 6.47
N GLY A 537 27.63 13.70 6.75
CA GLY A 537 28.02 12.45 6.08
C GLY A 537 27.09 11.27 6.36
N GLY A 538 25.77 11.48 6.34
CA GLY A 538 24.82 10.36 6.34
C GLY A 538 25.01 9.45 5.12
N PRO A 539 24.44 8.23 5.12
CA PRO A 539 24.60 7.27 4.00
C PRO A 539 24.10 7.83 2.66
N TRP A 540 23.24 8.84 2.72
CA TRP A 540 22.71 9.60 1.60
C TRP A 540 23.69 10.63 1.00
N ALA A 541 24.80 10.93 1.68
CA ALA A 541 25.79 11.88 1.18
C ALA A 541 26.40 11.36 -0.14
N THR A 542 26.16 12.09 -1.22
CA THR A 542 26.90 11.89 -2.47
C THR A 542 28.33 12.36 -2.21
N SER A 543 29.30 11.45 -2.33
CA SER A 543 30.69 11.85 -2.49
C SER A 543 30.75 12.67 -3.78
N SER A 544 30.95 13.98 -3.63
CA SER A 544 31.11 14.97 -4.70
C SER A 544 32.11 14.55 -5.76
#